data_AF-A0A803KFY7-F1
#
_entry.id   AF-A0A803KFY7-F1
#
_cell.length_a   1.000
_cell.length_b   1.000
_cell.length_c   1.000
_cell.angle_alpha   90.00
_cell.angle_beta   90.00
_cell.angle_gamma   90.00
#
_symmetry.space_group_name_H-M   'P 1'
#
loop_
_entity.id
_entity.type
_entity.pdbx_description
1 polymer ?
#
loop_
_entity_poly.entity_id
_entity_poly.type
_entity_poly.pdbx_seq_one_letter_code
_entity_poly.pdbx_strand_id
1 'polypeptide(L)'
;MAQTLQYVSSRLSMLQLDEEDLSRNPQFGKLLIELCQILGPNGGSASLNRELEETRRELLLQRKLWMRSEVIYQLVQEMLLEFQVRKQEGSLTEEERKFQDGLQQCMLVSECSRLLAADSVPPSDSASILGLDKQDLLNLLPPNMLVLWVRDRLHKQLEEALKKKCFTFLSFHQPETDEEGDVLRAAKVLRLASTLEDEKRRLQNDQEKHQEMRALLEKQQEIYPHVLLRCLSLLRQAASELRLKAQSDIDRINAEYLEAKSNALFLKLRMEELQVLTDCYSPEKVAVHRQIRDSLEAEVRKEKQELSMSQQILASYEFLGPEFEGLVQEYTRLKDKIKDNRWMLQELSKSLP
;
A
#
# COMPACT_ATOMS: atom_id res chain seq x y z
N MET A 1 13.41 -34.34 23.88
CA MET A 1 13.67 -32.91 23.58
C MET A 1 12.42 -32.18 23.09
N ALA A 2 11.57 -32.80 22.26
CA ALA A 2 10.25 -32.23 21.91
C ALA A 2 9.37 -31.90 23.15
N GLN A 3 9.32 -32.80 24.14
CA GLN A 3 8.56 -32.59 25.39
C GLN A 3 9.11 -31.44 26.25
N THR A 4 10.45 -31.25 26.27
CA THR A 4 11.08 -30.15 27.01
C THR A 4 10.87 -28.81 26.31
N LEU A 5 10.86 -28.79 24.98
CA LEU A 5 10.55 -27.61 24.21
C LEU A 5 9.08 -27.19 24.39
N GLN A 6 8.15 -28.16 24.35
CA GLN A 6 6.73 -27.92 24.59
C GLN A 6 6.45 -27.43 26.03
N TYR A 7 7.17 -27.97 27.02
CA TYR A 7 7.06 -27.51 28.41
C TYR A 7 7.56 -26.07 28.57
N VAL A 8 8.72 -25.73 28.00
CA VAL A 8 9.32 -24.39 28.09
C VAL A 8 8.51 -23.37 27.29
N SER A 9 8.04 -23.70 26.09
CA SER A 9 7.23 -22.79 25.26
C SER A 9 5.85 -22.51 25.85
N SER A 10 5.27 -23.47 26.58
CA SER A 10 4.00 -23.27 27.30
C SER A 10 4.11 -22.35 28.52
N ARG A 11 5.27 -22.30 29.20
CA ARG A 11 5.49 -21.49 30.40
C ARG A 11 6.22 -20.17 30.14
N LEU A 12 7.04 -20.11 29.10
CA LEU A 12 7.83 -18.94 28.73
C LEU A 12 7.56 -18.62 27.25
N SER A 13 6.35 -18.16 26.96
CA SER A 13 5.92 -17.75 25.61
C SER A 13 6.74 -16.59 25.03
N MET A 14 7.56 -15.92 25.84
CA MET A 14 8.51 -14.89 25.42
C MET A 14 9.75 -15.45 24.69
N LEU A 15 10.04 -16.74 24.81
CA LEU A 15 11.20 -17.37 24.19
C LEU A 15 10.76 -18.13 22.92
N GLN A 16 11.09 -17.58 21.75
CA GLN A 16 11.03 -18.29 20.48
C GLN A 16 12.23 -19.25 20.43
N LEU A 17 12.00 -20.53 20.74
CA LEU A 17 13.05 -21.56 20.75
C LEU A 17 12.76 -22.59 19.65
N ASP A 18 13.75 -22.82 18.80
CA ASP A 18 13.71 -23.87 17.79
C ASP A 18 14.23 -25.21 18.37
N GLU A 19 13.73 -26.35 17.86
CA GLU A 19 14.17 -27.69 18.31
C GLU A 19 15.68 -27.92 18.11
N GLU A 20 16.26 -27.24 17.12
CA GLU A 20 17.68 -27.30 16.81
C GLU A 20 18.56 -26.68 17.91
N ASP A 21 18.12 -25.60 18.56
CA ASP A 21 18.90 -24.89 19.58
C ASP A 21 19.02 -25.70 20.89
N LEU A 22 17.93 -26.39 21.26
CA LEU A 22 17.91 -27.33 22.39
C LEU A 22 18.73 -28.59 22.11
N SER A 23 18.79 -29.02 20.85
CA SER A 23 19.61 -30.18 20.45
C SER A 23 21.11 -29.89 20.51
N ARG A 24 21.53 -28.66 20.18
CA ARG A 24 22.93 -28.22 20.21
C ARG A 24 23.44 -28.00 21.63
N ASN A 25 22.57 -27.60 22.56
CA ASN A 25 22.95 -27.24 23.93
C ASN A 25 22.09 -27.95 25.00
N PRO A 26 22.39 -29.20 25.37
CA PRO A 26 21.60 -29.96 26.33
C PRO A 26 21.63 -29.41 27.76
N GLN A 27 22.70 -28.70 28.15
CA GLN A 27 22.80 -28.03 29.46
C GLN A 27 21.90 -26.79 29.54
N PHE A 28 21.73 -26.07 28.42
CA PHE A 28 20.82 -24.95 28.32
C PHE A 28 19.36 -25.39 28.53
N GLY A 29 18.99 -26.55 27.99
CA GLY A 29 17.68 -27.17 28.26
C GLY A 29 17.43 -27.47 29.75
N LYS A 30 18.44 -27.93 30.49
CA LYS A 30 18.33 -28.16 31.95
C LYS A 30 18.13 -26.84 32.72
N LEU A 31 18.91 -25.82 32.37
CA LEU A 31 18.78 -24.48 32.95
C LEU A 31 17.40 -23.86 32.68
N LEU A 32 16.86 -24.02 31.47
CA LEU A 32 15.50 -23.55 31.14
C LEU A 32 14.44 -24.27 31.97
N ILE A 33 14.59 -25.57 32.22
CA ILE A 33 13.67 -26.34 33.08
C ILE A 33 13.75 -25.84 34.53
N GLU A 34 14.95 -25.61 35.06
CA GLU A 34 15.15 -25.05 36.40
C GLU A 34 14.58 -23.62 36.51
N LEU A 35 14.78 -22.80 35.48
CA LEU A 35 14.18 -21.47 35.39
C LEU A 35 12.65 -21.53 35.30
N CYS A 36 12.05 -22.48 34.58
CA CYS A 36 10.60 -22.66 34.54
C CYS A 36 10.00 -23.11 35.89
N GLN A 37 10.80 -23.66 36.80
CA GLN A 37 10.36 -23.97 38.17
C GLN A 37 10.30 -22.70 39.04
N ILE A 38 11.16 -21.72 38.75
CA ILE A 38 11.27 -20.48 39.52
C ILE A 38 10.41 -19.37 38.90
N LEU A 39 10.27 -19.32 37.58
CA LEU A 39 9.58 -18.27 36.83
C LEU A 39 8.14 -18.67 36.51
N GLY A 40 7.22 -17.74 36.76
CA GLY A 40 5.83 -17.83 36.31
C GLY A 40 5.65 -17.42 34.84
N PRO A 41 4.42 -17.56 34.30
CA PRO A 41 4.10 -17.28 32.89
C PRO A 41 4.41 -15.86 32.43
N ASN A 42 4.53 -14.91 33.36
CA ASN A 42 4.83 -13.51 33.09
C ASN A 42 6.34 -13.17 33.19
N GLY A 43 7.21 -14.18 33.38
CA GLY A 43 8.65 -13.98 33.53
C GLY A 43 9.10 -13.49 34.92
N GLY A 44 8.19 -13.36 35.90
CA GLY A 44 8.52 -13.05 37.30
C GLY A 44 8.71 -14.30 38.16
N SER A 45 9.48 -14.21 39.25
CA SER A 45 9.62 -15.31 40.23
C SER A 45 8.26 -15.73 40.80
N ALA A 46 8.05 -17.04 41.01
CA ALA A 46 6.83 -17.61 41.58
C ALA A 46 6.55 -17.07 42.99
N SER A 47 7.60 -16.81 43.80
CA SER A 47 7.45 -16.17 45.12
C SER A 47 6.94 -14.74 44.99
N LEU A 48 7.53 -13.96 44.08
CA LEU A 48 7.13 -12.58 43.83
C LEU A 48 5.72 -12.49 43.26
N ASN A 49 5.35 -13.36 42.32
CA ASN A 49 3.99 -13.42 41.79
C ASN A 49 2.97 -13.76 42.89
N ARG A 50 3.33 -14.64 43.83
CA ARG A 50 2.48 -14.95 44.97
C ARG A 50 2.29 -13.75 45.90
N GLU A 51 3.38 -13.06 46.25
CA GLU A 51 3.35 -11.83 47.04
C GLU A 51 2.55 -10.72 46.33
N LEU A 52 2.70 -10.59 45.01
CA LEU A 52 1.91 -9.67 44.20
C LEU A 52 0.42 -10.01 44.22
N GLU A 53 0.06 -11.28 44.13
CA GLU A 53 -1.34 -11.69 44.23
C GLU A 53 -1.91 -11.50 45.64
N GLU A 54 -1.13 -11.76 46.69
CA GLU A 54 -1.52 -11.52 48.08
C GLU A 54 -1.73 -10.02 48.35
N THR A 55 -0.79 -9.17 47.93
CA THR A 55 -0.91 -7.70 48.05
C THR A 55 -2.05 -7.14 47.20
N ARG A 56 -2.30 -7.69 46.00
CA ARG A 56 -3.47 -7.33 45.18
C ARG A 56 -4.78 -7.67 45.89
N ARG A 57 -4.88 -8.86 46.50
CA ARG A 57 -6.07 -9.24 47.28
C ARG A 57 -6.28 -8.31 48.47
N GLU A 58 -5.22 -7.99 49.20
CA GLU A 58 -5.28 -7.05 50.31
C GLU A 58 -5.71 -5.66 49.84
N LEU A 59 -5.12 -5.15 48.75
CA LEU A 59 -5.50 -3.88 48.16
C LEU A 59 -6.98 -3.85 47.75
N LEU A 60 -7.49 -4.93 47.15
CA LEU A 60 -8.91 -5.04 46.78
C LEU A 60 -9.83 -5.05 48.01
N LEU A 61 -9.42 -5.73 49.09
CA LEU A 61 -10.14 -5.72 50.36
C LEU A 61 -10.17 -4.33 50.98
N GLN A 62 -9.01 -3.67 51.09
CA GLN A 62 -8.90 -2.31 51.62
C GLN A 62 -9.71 -1.32 50.78
N ARG A 63 -9.64 -1.43 49.45
CA ARG A 63 -10.46 -0.63 48.54
C ARG A 63 -11.94 -0.87 48.78
N LYS A 64 -12.38 -2.12 48.95
CA LYS A 64 -13.80 -2.42 49.23
C LYS A 64 -14.26 -1.82 50.56
N LEU A 65 -13.43 -1.89 51.60
CA LEU A 65 -13.72 -1.28 52.90
C LEU A 65 -13.78 0.24 52.80
N TRP A 66 -12.81 0.85 52.12
CA TRP A 66 -12.78 2.29 51.87
C TRP A 66 -13.99 2.76 51.06
N MET A 67 -14.34 2.07 49.97
CA MET A 67 -15.52 2.38 49.16
C MET A 67 -16.82 2.30 49.99
N ARG A 68 -16.92 1.36 50.93
CA ARG A 68 -18.09 1.27 51.83
C ARG A 68 -18.19 2.50 52.73
N SER A 69 -17.09 2.93 53.34
CA SER A 69 -17.09 4.15 54.16
C SER A 69 -17.33 5.41 53.33
N GLU A 70 -16.74 5.49 52.14
CA GLU A 70 -16.82 6.63 51.24
C GLU A 70 -18.25 6.82 50.72
N VAL A 71 -18.92 5.74 50.30
CA VAL A 71 -20.32 5.81 49.84
C VAL A 71 -21.24 6.32 50.95
N ILE A 72 -21.05 5.86 52.19
CA ILE A 72 -21.84 6.35 53.33
C ILE A 72 -21.56 7.83 53.57
N TYR A 73 -20.29 8.24 53.57
CA TYR A 73 -19.90 9.62 53.78
C TYR A 73 -20.49 10.56 52.71
N GLN A 74 -20.36 10.21 51.43
CA GLN A 74 -20.94 10.96 50.32
C GLN A 74 -22.46 11.04 50.43
N LEU A 75 -23.14 9.95 50.80
CA LEU A 75 -24.59 9.97 51.01
C LEU A 75 -24.99 10.93 52.15
N VAL A 76 -24.24 10.96 53.25
CA VAL A 76 -24.47 11.91 54.36
C VAL A 76 -24.30 13.36 53.89
N GLN A 77 -23.25 13.64 53.12
CA GLN A 77 -23.02 14.99 52.57
C GLN A 77 -24.13 15.41 51.61
N GLU A 78 -24.54 14.53 50.70
CA GLU A 78 -25.64 14.81 49.77
C GLU A 78 -26.96 15.05 50.51
N MET A 79 -27.28 14.23 51.51
CA MET A 79 -28.46 14.46 52.34
C MET A 79 -28.41 15.82 53.03
N LEU A 80 -27.26 16.22 53.58
CA LEU A 80 -27.09 17.54 54.18
C LEU A 80 -27.32 18.67 53.16
N LEU A 81 -26.84 18.50 51.92
CA LEU A 81 -27.08 19.45 50.83
C LEU A 81 -28.57 19.49 50.44
N GLU A 82 -29.25 18.35 50.32
CA GLU A 82 -30.69 18.29 50.05
C GLU A 82 -31.49 19.00 51.16
N PHE A 83 -31.13 18.80 52.42
CA PHE A 83 -31.74 19.51 53.54
C PHE A 83 -31.45 21.02 53.46
N GLN A 84 -30.26 21.45 53.05
CA GLN A 84 -29.96 22.88 52.85
C GLN A 84 -30.81 23.50 51.73
N VAL A 85 -30.99 22.80 50.60
CA VAL A 85 -31.86 23.26 49.51
C VAL A 85 -33.31 23.39 50.00
N ARG A 86 -33.84 22.37 50.67
CA ARG A 86 -35.19 22.40 51.25
C ARG A 86 -35.36 23.48 52.33
N LYS A 87 -34.30 23.81 53.07
CA LYS A 87 -34.28 24.92 54.04
C LYS A 87 -34.48 26.27 53.35
N GLN A 88 -33.86 26.46 52.19
CA GLN A 88 -34.01 27.67 51.38
C GLN A 88 -35.40 27.76 50.73
N GLU A 89 -35.98 26.62 50.36
CA GLU A 89 -37.34 26.52 49.81
C GLU A 89 -38.45 26.66 50.86
N GLY A 90 -38.11 26.65 52.17
CA GLY A 90 -39.07 26.79 53.26
C GLY A 90 -39.90 25.53 53.56
N SER A 91 -39.56 24.39 52.98
CA SER A 91 -40.35 23.15 53.06
C SER A 91 -40.03 22.25 54.27
N LEU A 92 -39.09 22.66 55.14
CA LEU A 92 -38.60 21.84 56.25
C LEU A 92 -39.45 21.95 57.51
N THR A 93 -39.77 20.79 58.08
CA THR A 93 -40.33 20.67 59.43
C THR A 93 -39.32 21.07 60.50
N GLU A 94 -39.79 21.47 61.68
CA GLU A 94 -38.91 21.84 62.81
C GLU A 94 -38.08 20.66 63.31
N GLU A 95 -38.61 19.44 63.22
CA GLU A 95 -37.89 18.21 63.58
C GLU A 95 -36.76 17.89 62.60
N GLU A 96 -36.97 18.14 61.30
CA GLU A 96 -35.92 17.99 60.27
C GLU A 96 -34.83 19.03 60.43
N ARG A 97 -35.18 20.27 60.81
CA ARG A 97 -34.20 21.30 61.16
C ARG A 97 -33.32 20.89 62.35
N LYS A 98 -33.92 20.41 63.44
CA LYS A 98 -33.17 19.92 64.61
C LYS A 98 -32.27 18.72 64.27
N PHE A 99 -32.74 17.84 63.37
CA PHE A 99 -31.95 16.72 62.87
C PHE A 99 -30.76 17.18 62.01
N GLN A 100 -30.99 18.10 61.06
CA GLN A 100 -29.95 18.66 60.19
C GLN A 100 -28.87 19.36 61.02
N ASP A 101 -29.26 20.25 61.94
CA ASP A 101 -28.33 21.01 62.76
C ASP A 101 -27.50 20.07 63.66
N GLY A 102 -28.13 19.05 64.25
CA GLY A 102 -27.43 18.03 65.05
C GLY A 102 -26.48 17.15 64.23
N LEU A 103 -26.85 16.79 63.00
CA LEU A 103 -26.00 16.02 62.09
C LEU A 103 -24.80 16.85 61.60
N GLN A 104 -25.03 18.11 61.25
CA GLN A 104 -23.97 19.04 60.83
C GLN A 104 -22.96 19.28 61.96
N GLN A 105 -23.42 19.46 63.20
CA GLN A 105 -22.55 19.59 64.37
C GLN A 105 -21.70 18.32 64.60
N CYS A 106 -22.30 17.12 64.53
CA CYS A 106 -21.57 15.87 64.64
C CYS A 106 -20.49 15.70 63.56
N MET A 107 -20.80 16.06 62.31
CA MET A 107 -19.85 16.02 61.20
C MET A 107 -18.68 16.98 61.43
N LEU A 108 -18.96 18.25 61.76
CA LEU A 108 -17.93 19.26 62.04
C LEU A 108 -17.01 18.83 63.19
N VAL A 109 -17.57 18.30 64.28
CA VAL A 109 -16.77 17.79 65.41
C VAL A 109 -15.88 16.62 64.97
N SER A 110 -16.38 15.72 64.12
CA SER A 110 -15.59 14.60 63.61
C SER A 110 -14.44 15.05 62.69
N GLU A 111 -14.67 16.07 61.86
CA GLU A 111 -13.66 16.64 60.97
C GLU A 111 -12.59 17.39 61.77
N CYS A 112 -13.00 18.20 62.73
CA CYS A 112 -12.09 18.87 63.66
C CYS A 112 -11.26 17.86 64.47
N SER A 113 -11.88 16.77 64.96
CA SER A 113 -11.18 15.70 65.67
C SER A 113 -10.15 14.99 64.79
N ARG A 114 -10.47 14.77 63.51
CA ARG A 114 -9.53 14.19 62.53
C ARG A 114 -8.36 15.13 62.25
N LEU A 115 -8.61 16.43 62.09
CA LEU A 115 -7.55 17.43 61.88
C LEU A 115 -6.62 17.51 63.10
N LEU A 116 -7.18 17.49 64.32
CA LEU A 116 -6.39 17.43 65.57
C LEU A 116 -5.60 16.12 65.73
N ALA A 117 -6.07 15.01 65.16
CA ALA A 117 -5.39 13.72 65.23
C ALA A 117 -4.33 13.52 64.13
N ALA A 118 -4.46 14.17 62.97
CA ALA A 118 -3.49 14.11 61.88
C ALA A 118 -2.19 14.86 62.21
N ASP A 119 -2.28 15.91 63.03
CA ASP A 119 -1.14 16.74 63.42
C ASP A 119 -0.40 16.24 64.68
N SER A 120 -0.86 15.15 65.32
CA SER A 120 -0.19 14.59 66.50
C SER A 120 1.00 13.69 66.13
N VAL A 121 2.10 14.32 65.72
CA VAL A 121 3.44 13.77 65.93
C VAL A 121 3.83 14.08 67.39
N PRO A 122 4.30 13.14 68.23
CA PRO A 122 4.87 13.50 69.53
C PRO A 122 6.29 14.04 69.31
N PRO A 123 6.83 14.97 70.14
CA PRO A 123 6.62 15.01 71.59
C PRO A 123 6.40 16.42 72.18
N SER A 124 5.95 16.43 73.44
CA SER A 124 6.24 17.45 74.46
C SER A 124 6.02 18.94 74.08
N ASP A 125 4.95 19.52 74.63
CA ASP A 125 4.73 20.97 74.75
C ASP A 125 4.37 21.77 73.49
N SER A 126 3.85 21.13 72.43
CA SER A 126 3.13 21.88 71.40
C SER A 126 1.65 21.94 71.75
N ALA A 127 1.23 23.06 72.35
CA ALA A 127 -0.17 23.46 72.38
C ALA A 127 -0.78 23.25 70.99
N SER A 128 -1.96 22.64 70.92
CA SER A 128 -2.69 22.48 69.66
C SER A 128 -2.75 23.83 68.94
N ILE A 129 -2.79 23.83 67.60
CA ILE A 129 -2.65 25.02 66.73
C ILE A 129 -3.61 26.18 67.12
N LEU A 130 -4.64 25.91 67.93
CA LEU A 130 -5.58 26.88 68.51
C LEU A 130 -5.84 26.72 70.03
N GLY A 131 -5.06 25.92 70.76
CA GLY A 131 -5.28 25.63 72.18
C GLY A 131 -6.52 24.78 72.49
N LEU A 132 -7.17 24.24 71.45
CA LEU A 132 -8.32 23.34 71.56
C LEU A 132 -7.87 21.93 71.94
N ASP A 133 -8.40 21.39 73.04
CA ASP A 133 -8.20 20.00 73.42
C ASP A 133 -9.37 19.12 72.94
N LYS A 134 -9.20 17.80 72.94
CA LYS A 134 -10.25 16.84 72.58
C LYS A 134 -11.49 16.99 73.47
N GLN A 135 -11.32 17.48 74.69
CA GLN A 135 -12.41 17.74 75.64
C GLN A 135 -13.27 18.94 75.24
N ASP A 136 -12.69 19.95 74.62
CA ASP A 136 -13.42 21.15 74.15
C ASP A 136 -14.33 20.83 72.97
N LEU A 137 -13.91 19.89 72.11
CA LEU A 137 -14.74 19.37 71.02
C LEU A 137 -15.92 18.52 71.53
N LEU A 138 -15.76 17.82 72.66
CA LEU A 138 -16.87 17.06 73.25
C LEU A 138 -17.96 17.98 73.80
N ASN A 139 -17.62 19.21 74.21
CA ASN A 139 -18.58 20.22 74.66
C ASN A 139 -19.42 20.79 73.50
N LEU A 140 -18.95 20.64 72.25
CA LEU A 140 -19.65 21.07 71.03
C LEU A 140 -20.56 19.98 70.45
N LEU A 141 -20.54 18.76 71.00
CA LEU A 141 -21.48 17.71 70.61
C LEU A 141 -22.89 18.06 71.10
N PRO A 142 -23.93 17.74 70.31
CA PRO A 142 -25.29 17.76 70.81
C PRO A 142 -25.42 16.88 72.07
N PRO A 143 -26.38 17.16 72.98
CA PRO A 143 -26.65 16.30 74.13
C PRO A 143 -26.71 14.81 73.74
N ASN A 144 -26.13 13.92 74.55
CA ASN A 144 -26.02 12.48 74.24
C ASN A 144 -27.34 11.83 73.80
N MET A 145 -28.48 12.29 74.32
CA MET A 145 -29.81 11.84 73.87
C MET A 145 -30.14 12.23 72.42
N LEU A 146 -29.73 13.42 71.99
CA LEU A 146 -29.86 13.86 70.60
C LEU A 146 -28.90 13.10 69.69
N VAL A 147 -27.69 12.75 70.13
CA VAL A 147 -26.75 11.95 69.33
C VAL A 147 -27.30 10.55 69.03
N LEU A 148 -27.89 9.88 70.02
CA LEU A 148 -28.54 8.58 69.83
C LEU A 148 -29.76 8.69 68.91
N TRP A 149 -30.59 9.71 69.10
CA TRP A 149 -31.74 9.97 68.24
C TRP A 149 -31.34 10.29 66.79
N VAL A 150 -30.32 11.12 66.58
CA VAL A 150 -29.75 11.42 65.25
C VAL A 150 -29.21 10.13 64.64
N ARG A 151 -28.50 9.28 65.39
CA ARG A 151 -27.96 8.01 64.88
C ARG A 151 -29.07 7.07 64.39
N ASP A 152 -30.10 6.86 65.21
CA ASP A 152 -31.18 5.91 64.89
C ASP A 152 -32.04 6.42 63.72
N ARG A 153 -32.24 7.74 63.61
CA ARG A 153 -32.91 8.37 62.46
C ARG A 153 -32.04 8.36 61.20
N LEU A 154 -30.73 8.61 61.34
CA LEU A 154 -29.76 8.59 60.25
C LEU A 154 -29.71 7.22 59.59
N HIS A 155 -29.73 6.14 60.36
CA HIS A 155 -29.72 4.79 59.81
C HIS A 155 -30.90 4.53 58.86
N LYS A 156 -32.12 4.91 59.28
CA LYS A 156 -33.33 4.77 58.44
C LYS A 156 -33.26 5.62 57.16
N GLN A 157 -32.84 6.88 57.30
CA GLN A 157 -32.71 7.80 56.16
C GLN A 157 -31.63 7.36 55.17
N LEU A 158 -30.50 6.86 55.67
CA LEU A 158 -29.43 6.29 54.85
C LEU A 158 -29.94 5.08 54.06
N GLU A 159 -30.67 4.17 54.69
CA GLU A 159 -31.25 3.01 54.00
C GLU A 159 -32.24 3.42 52.91
N GLU A 160 -33.11 4.38 53.19
CA GLU A 160 -34.09 4.89 52.20
C GLU A 160 -33.39 5.59 51.03
N ALA A 161 -32.40 6.44 51.29
CA ALA A 161 -31.64 7.12 50.24
C ALA A 161 -30.81 6.14 49.40
N LEU A 162 -30.16 5.14 50.03
CA LEU A 162 -29.47 4.07 49.32
C LEU A 162 -30.42 3.25 48.46
N LYS A 163 -31.59 2.87 48.99
CA LYS A 163 -32.62 2.15 48.23
C LYS A 163 -33.06 2.93 46.99
N LYS A 164 -33.33 4.24 47.13
CA LYS A 164 -33.68 5.12 46.01
C LYS A 164 -32.59 5.14 44.94
N LYS A 165 -31.33 5.35 45.33
CA LYS A 165 -30.20 5.33 44.38
C LYS A 165 -30.04 3.98 43.68
N CYS A 166 -30.12 2.89 44.43
CA CYS A 166 -30.10 1.54 43.88
C CYS A 166 -31.22 1.31 42.87
N PHE A 167 -32.42 1.81 43.13
CA PHE A 167 -33.53 1.75 42.17
C PHE A 167 -33.30 2.62 40.94
N THR A 168 -32.71 3.82 41.08
CA THR A 168 -32.34 4.63 39.91
C THR A 168 -31.26 3.97 39.04
N PHE A 169 -30.32 3.23 39.64
CA PHE A 169 -29.35 2.45 38.87
C PHE A 169 -29.99 1.25 38.19
N LEU A 170 -30.94 0.60 38.87
CA LEU A 170 -31.70 -0.50 38.29
C LEU A 170 -32.56 -0.02 37.12
N SER A 171 -33.25 1.12 37.23
CA SER A 171 -34.09 1.66 36.16
C SER A 171 -33.26 2.09 34.94
N PHE A 172 -32.03 2.59 35.16
CA PHE A 172 -31.09 2.87 34.08
C PHE A 172 -30.65 1.60 33.32
N HIS A 173 -30.42 0.48 34.02
CA HIS A 173 -30.02 -0.79 33.38
C HIS A 173 -31.21 -1.53 32.77
N GLN A 174 -32.36 -1.51 33.45
CA GLN A 174 -33.59 -2.22 33.10
C GLN A 174 -34.82 -1.33 33.35
N PRO A 175 -35.24 -0.52 32.37
CA PRO A 175 -36.36 0.41 32.53
C PRO A 175 -37.71 -0.31 32.76
N GLU A 176 -37.82 -1.57 32.33
CA GLU A 176 -39.00 -2.42 32.54
C GLU A 176 -39.28 -2.72 34.03
N THR A 177 -38.32 -2.48 34.91
CA THR A 177 -38.44 -2.78 36.34
C THR A 177 -39.16 -1.70 37.14
N ASP A 178 -39.44 -0.53 36.55
CA ASP A 178 -40.08 0.59 37.26
C ASP A 178 -41.54 0.30 37.66
N GLU A 179 -42.21 -0.60 36.94
CA GLU A 179 -43.58 -1.06 37.24
C GLU A 179 -43.63 -2.15 38.32
N GLU A 180 -42.48 -2.70 38.73
CA GLU A 180 -42.41 -3.81 39.69
C GLU A 180 -42.43 -3.32 41.15
N GLY A 181 -42.98 -4.16 42.04
CA GLY A 181 -42.99 -3.89 43.47
C GLY A 181 -41.58 -3.79 44.07
N ASP A 182 -41.43 -2.99 45.12
CA ASP A 182 -40.16 -2.69 45.79
C ASP A 182 -39.34 -3.92 46.20
N VAL A 183 -40.02 -5.01 46.55
CA VAL A 183 -39.38 -6.28 46.95
C VAL A 183 -38.67 -6.94 45.75
N LEU A 184 -39.29 -6.92 44.57
CA LEU A 184 -38.69 -7.47 43.35
C LEU A 184 -37.54 -6.59 42.88
N ARG A 185 -37.71 -5.26 42.92
CA ARG A 185 -36.63 -4.30 42.61
C ARG A 185 -35.43 -4.48 43.54
N ALA A 186 -35.65 -4.64 44.85
CA ALA A 186 -34.57 -4.90 45.80
C ALA A 186 -33.82 -6.22 45.52
N ALA A 187 -34.56 -7.28 45.19
CA ALA A 187 -33.95 -8.56 44.79
C ALA A 187 -33.14 -8.45 43.49
N LYS A 188 -33.61 -7.67 42.51
CA LYS A 188 -32.89 -7.40 41.26
C LYS A 188 -31.65 -6.55 41.48
N VAL A 189 -31.69 -5.52 42.32
CA VAL A 189 -30.52 -4.71 42.71
C VAL A 189 -29.42 -5.59 43.31
N LEU A 190 -29.76 -6.54 44.19
CA LEU A 190 -28.78 -7.43 44.79
C LEU A 190 -28.08 -8.31 43.74
N ARG A 191 -28.78 -8.67 42.65
CA ARG A 191 -28.22 -9.42 41.52
C ARG A 191 -27.51 -8.53 40.50
N LEU A 192 -27.84 -7.23 40.45
CA LEU A 192 -27.28 -6.28 39.49
C LEU A 192 -25.75 -6.23 39.53
N ALA A 193 -25.15 -6.31 40.72
CA ALA A 193 -23.70 -6.35 40.85
C ALA A 193 -23.09 -7.57 40.14
N SER A 194 -23.67 -8.77 40.34
CA SER A 194 -23.21 -9.99 39.65
C SER A 194 -23.44 -9.95 38.14
N THR A 195 -24.57 -9.41 37.68
CA THR A 195 -24.83 -9.31 36.24
C THR A 195 -23.88 -8.32 35.56
N LEU A 196 -23.58 -7.18 36.21
CA LEU A 196 -22.61 -6.21 35.69
C LEU A 196 -21.18 -6.77 35.69
N GLU A 197 -20.81 -7.57 36.69
CA GLU A 197 -19.52 -8.28 36.69
C GLU A 197 -19.43 -9.28 35.52
N ASP A 198 -20.49 -10.03 35.27
CA ASP A 198 -20.56 -10.98 34.14
C ASP A 198 -20.53 -10.26 32.79
N GLU A 199 -21.28 -9.17 32.63
CA GLU A 199 -21.27 -8.32 31.42
C GLU A 199 -19.88 -7.72 31.17
N LYS A 200 -19.22 -7.22 32.22
CA LYS A 200 -17.85 -6.70 32.14
C LYS A 200 -16.87 -7.79 31.69
N ARG A 201 -16.97 -9.01 32.23
CA ARG A 201 -16.13 -10.15 31.81
C ARG A 201 -16.38 -10.53 30.36
N ARG A 202 -17.65 -10.57 29.93
CA ARG A 202 -17.99 -10.84 28.52
C ARG A 202 -17.39 -9.81 27.59
N LEU A 203 -17.53 -8.52 27.93
CA LEU A 203 -16.95 -7.42 27.15
C LEU A 203 -15.41 -7.54 27.05
N GLN A 204 -14.73 -7.87 28.14
CA GLN A 204 -13.28 -8.09 28.14
C GLN A 204 -12.89 -9.26 27.22
N ASN A 205 -13.56 -10.40 27.33
CA ASN A 205 -13.30 -11.55 26.48
C ASN A 205 -13.54 -11.24 24.99
N ASP A 206 -14.58 -10.47 24.67
CA ASP A 206 -14.87 -10.09 23.30
C ASP A 206 -13.87 -9.06 22.76
N GLN A 207 -13.38 -8.15 23.61
CA GLN A 207 -12.26 -7.26 23.27
C GLN A 207 -10.99 -8.03 22.96
N GLU A 208 -10.64 -9.05 23.75
CA GLU A 208 -9.49 -9.93 23.50
C GLU A 208 -9.63 -10.67 22.17
N LYS A 209 -10.79 -11.31 21.92
CA LYS A 209 -11.08 -11.96 20.62
C LYS A 209 -11.01 -10.99 19.45
N HIS A 210 -11.50 -9.77 19.62
CA HIS A 210 -11.41 -8.74 18.59
C HIS A 210 -9.97 -8.33 18.30
N GLN A 211 -9.11 -8.26 19.33
CA GLN A 211 -7.69 -7.98 19.16
C GLN A 211 -6.99 -9.15 18.43
N GLU A 212 -7.29 -10.39 18.78
CA GLU A 212 -6.76 -11.58 18.09
C GLU A 212 -7.18 -11.61 16.61
N MET A 213 -8.46 -11.37 16.32
CA MET A 213 -8.97 -11.32 14.95
C MET A 213 -8.32 -10.20 14.14
N ARG A 214 -8.11 -9.03 14.76
CA ARG A 214 -7.41 -7.91 14.14
C ARG A 214 -5.96 -8.27 13.81
N ALA A 215 -5.24 -8.89 14.74
CA ALA A 215 -3.87 -9.34 14.50
C ALA A 215 -3.77 -10.40 13.39
N LEU A 216 -4.75 -11.32 13.28
CA LEU A 216 -4.81 -12.27 12.18
C LEU A 216 -5.07 -11.57 10.84
N LEU A 217 -5.97 -10.60 10.81
CA LEU A 217 -6.27 -9.81 9.62
C LEU A 217 -5.05 -9.02 9.15
N GLU A 218 -4.31 -8.38 10.06
CA GLU A 218 -3.07 -7.66 9.75
C GLU A 218 -2.03 -8.59 9.11
N LYS A 219 -1.80 -9.78 9.69
CA LYS A 219 -0.92 -10.80 9.09
C LYS A 219 -1.37 -11.21 7.70
N GLN A 220 -2.67 -11.38 7.48
CA GLN A 220 -3.19 -11.71 6.15
C GLN A 220 -3.00 -10.56 5.15
N GLN A 221 -3.25 -9.32 5.57
CA GLN A 221 -3.04 -8.12 4.76
C GLN A 221 -1.58 -7.94 4.35
N GLU A 222 -0.63 -8.35 5.18
CA GLU A 222 0.79 -8.38 4.81
C GLU A 222 1.10 -9.45 3.75
N ILE A 223 0.49 -10.64 3.84
CA ILE A 223 0.82 -11.78 2.96
C ILE A 223 0.17 -11.66 1.57
N TYR A 224 -1.09 -11.23 1.47
CA TYR A 224 -1.83 -11.13 0.21
C TYR A 224 -1.09 -10.36 -0.92
N PRO A 225 -0.53 -9.16 -0.71
CA PRO A 225 0.15 -8.42 -1.77
C PRO A 225 1.38 -9.17 -2.28
N HIS A 226 2.12 -9.87 -1.41
CA HIS A 226 3.28 -10.67 -1.80
C HIS A 226 2.87 -11.84 -2.72
N VAL A 227 1.78 -12.53 -2.38
CA VAL A 227 1.24 -13.62 -3.22
C VAL A 227 0.75 -13.07 -4.57
N LEU A 228 0.05 -11.94 -4.58
CA LEU A 228 -0.41 -11.31 -5.82
C LEU A 228 0.75 -10.87 -6.72
N LEU A 229 1.78 -10.26 -6.14
CA LEU A 229 3.01 -9.90 -6.87
C LEU A 229 3.72 -11.14 -7.42
N ARG A 230 3.76 -12.24 -6.65
CA ARG A 230 4.31 -13.50 -7.13
C ARG A 230 3.51 -14.06 -8.32
N CYS A 231 2.18 -14.08 -8.24
CA CYS A 231 1.32 -14.50 -9.35
C CYS A 231 1.52 -13.63 -10.60
N LEU A 232 1.62 -12.31 -10.44
CA LEU A 232 1.92 -11.39 -11.54
C LEU A 232 3.29 -11.66 -12.16
N SER A 233 4.31 -11.94 -11.36
CA SER A 233 5.64 -12.29 -11.86
C SER A 233 5.63 -13.57 -12.70
N LEU A 234 4.89 -14.60 -12.25
CA LEU A 234 4.73 -15.86 -12.97
C LEU A 234 3.97 -15.67 -14.28
N LEU A 235 2.88 -14.88 -14.27
CA LEU A 235 2.13 -14.54 -15.48
C LEU A 235 2.97 -13.77 -16.48
N ARG A 236 3.78 -12.81 -16.01
CA ARG A 236 4.72 -12.06 -16.87
C ARG A 236 5.77 -12.97 -17.47
N GLN A 237 6.34 -13.87 -16.66
CA GLN A 237 7.30 -14.86 -17.15
C GLN A 237 6.66 -15.75 -18.22
N ALA A 238 5.51 -16.35 -17.94
CA ALA A 238 4.77 -17.18 -18.89
C ALA A 238 4.41 -16.43 -20.18
N ALA A 239 3.97 -15.18 -20.10
CA ALA A 239 3.67 -14.36 -21.28
C ALA A 239 4.94 -14.07 -22.10
N SER A 240 6.06 -13.74 -21.44
CA SER A 240 7.32 -13.48 -22.12
C SER A 240 7.92 -14.72 -22.77
N GLU A 241 7.85 -15.87 -22.10
CA GLU A 241 8.45 -17.10 -22.59
C GLU A 241 7.57 -17.78 -23.63
N LEU A 242 6.26 -17.87 -23.41
CA LEU A 242 5.38 -18.64 -24.30
C LEU A 242 4.84 -17.82 -25.47
N ARG A 243 4.52 -16.54 -25.27
CA ARG A 243 3.96 -15.73 -26.36
C ARG A 243 5.02 -15.00 -27.16
N LEU A 244 5.94 -14.29 -26.50
CA LEU A 244 6.91 -13.47 -27.24
C LEU A 244 7.98 -14.31 -27.92
N LYS A 245 8.58 -15.29 -27.23
CA LYS A 245 9.61 -16.14 -27.85
C LYS A 245 9.04 -17.03 -28.94
N ALA A 246 7.93 -17.73 -28.69
CA ALA A 246 7.32 -18.58 -29.71
C ALA A 246 6.87 -17.78 -30.94
N GLN A 247 6.34 -16.57 -30.76
CA GLN A 247 6.01 -15.70 -31.89
C GLN A 247 7.27 -15.29 -32.66
N SER A 248 8.35 -14.90 -31.98
CA SER A 248 9.61 -14.56 -32.66
C SER A 248 10.22 -15.75 -33.42
N ASP A 249 10.07 -16.96 -32.89
CA ASP A 249 10.54 -18.18 -33.56
C ASP A 249 9.71 -18.48 -34.82
N ILE A 250 8.39 -18.33 -34.74
CA ILE A 250 7.48 -18.47 -35.89
C ILE A 250 7.80 -17.41 -36.95
N ASP A 251 7.97 -16.15 -36.54
CA ASP A 251 8.28 -15.05 -37.44
C ASP A 251 9.62 -15.27 -38.15
N ARG A 252 10.64 -15.78 -37.43
CA ARG A 252 11.93 -16.16 -38.00
C ARG A 252 11.78 -17.26 -39.06
N ILE A 253 11.07 -18.34 -38.74
CA ILE A 253 10.87 -19.46 -39.68
C ILE A 253 10.10 -18.98 -40.93
N ASN A 254 9.09 -18.12 -40.75
CA ASN A 254 8.34 -17.55 -41.87
C ASN A 254 9.20 -16.65 -42.75
N ALA A 255 10.08 -15.84 -42.15
CA ALA A 255 11.02 -15.00 -42.89
C ALA A 255 11.98 -15.86 -43.72
N GLU A 256 12.59 -16.89 -43.13
CA GLU A 256 13.48 -17.84 -43.81
C GLU A 256 12.76 -18.56 -44.96
N TYR A 257 11.50 -18.99 -44.74
CA TYR A 257 10.69 -19.61 -45.77
C TYR A 257 10.39 -18.66 -46.93
N LEU A 258 10.02 -17.40 -46.63
CA LEU A 258 9.73 -16.40 -47.67
C LEU A 258 10.98 -15.99 -48.44
N GLU A 259 12.14 -15.91 -47.77
CA GLU A 259 13.43 -15.67 -48.42
C GLU A 259 13.77 -16.81 -49.38
N ALA A 260 13.68 -18.07 -48.92
CA ALA A 260 13.90 -19.23 -49.77
C ALA A 260 12.94 -19.26 -50.97
N LYS A 261 11.66 -18.95 -50.75
CA LYS A 261 10.66 -18.86 -51.81
C LYS A 261 10.96 -17.74 -52.81
N SER A 262 11.40 -16.57 -52.32
CA SER A 262 11.81 -15.45 -53.16
C SER A 262 13.02 -15.82 -54.02
N ASN A 263 14.03 -16.44 -53.42
CA ASN A 263 15.23 -16.92 -54.13
C ASN A 263 14.88 -17.95 -55.20
N ALA A 264 13.97 -18.89 -54.90
CA ALA A 264 13.49 -19.86 -55.88
C ALA A 264 12.75 -19.18 -57.05
N LEU A 265 11.92 -18.18 -56.78
CA LEU A 265 11.25 -17.40 -57.83
C LEU A 265 12.24 -16.60 -58.67
N PHE A 266 13.25 -15.98 -58.05
CA PHE A 266 14.30 -15.27 -58.76
C PHE A 266 15.08 -16.20 -59.70
N LEU A 267 15.47 -17.37 -59.22
CA LEU A 267 16.14 -18.39 -60.04
C LEU A 267 15.24 -18.87 -61.18
N LYS A 268 13.94 -19.03 -60.93
CA LYS A 268 12.97 -19.39 -61.97
C LYS A 268 12.86 -18.29 -63.03
N LEU A 269 12.74 -17.02 -62.65
CA LEU A 269 12.72 -15.90 -63.58
C LEU A 269 14.00 -15.86 -64.43
N ARG A 270 15.17 -16.08 -63.80
CA ARG A 270 16.44 -16.12 -64.51
C ARG A 270 16.53 -17.30 -65.50
N MET A 271 15.97 -18.44 -65.14
CA MET A 271 15.88 -19.60 -66.03
C MET A 271 15.00 -19.30 -67.25
N GLU A 272 13.83 -18.70 -67.05
CA GLU A 272 12.93 -18.29 -68.15
C GLU A 272 13.60 -17.24 -69.05
N GLU A 273 14.32 -16.26 -68.48
CA GLU A 273 15.09 -15.28 -69.26
C GLU A 273 16.15 -15.96 -70.13
N LEU A 274 16.93 -16.89 -69.57
CA LEU A 274 17.92 -17.65 -70.31
C LEU A 274 17.28 -18.52 -71.39
N GLN A 275 16.12 -19.13 -71.11
CA GLN A 275 15.37 -19.92 -72.07
C GLN A 275 14.91 -19.07 -73.26
N VAL A 276 14.37 -17.88 -73.01
CA VAL A 276 14.00 -16.92 -74.07
C VAL A 276 15.24 -16.54 -74.89
N LEU A 277 16.39 -16.28 -74.25
CA LEU A 277 17.63 -15.97 -74.97
C LEU A 277 18.10 -17.13 -75.84
N THR A 278 18.08 -18.37 -75.35
CA THR A 278 18.47 -19.54 -76.14
C THR A 278 17.52 -19.81 -77.31
N ASP A 279 16.21 -19.57 -77.12
CA ASP A 279 15.20 -19.76 -78.16
C ASP A 279 15.29 -18.67 -79.25
N CYS A 280 15.53 -17.42 -78.84
CA CYS A 280 15.70 -16.30 -79.77
C CYS A 280 17.03 -16.39 -80.54
N TYR A 281 18.12 -16.70 -79.86
CA TYR A 281 19.49 -16.72 -80.41
C TYR A 281 20.01 -18.15 -80.59
N SER A 282 19.36 -18.90 -81.47
CA SER A 282 19.88 -20.21 -81.89
C SER A 282 21.28 -20.06 -82.51
N PRO A 283 22.15 -21.09 -82.41
CA PRO A 283 23.53 -21.00 -82.92
C PRO A 283 23.58 -20.66 -84.42
N GLU A 284 22.59 -21.14 -85.18
CA GLU A 284 22.41 -20.81 -86.60
C GLU A 284 22.10 -19.33 -86.80
N LYS A 285 21.11 -18.76 -86.07
CA LYS A 285 20.77 -17.34 -86.15
C LYS A 285 21.95 -16.47 -85.74
N VAL A 286 22.69 -16.84 -84.70
CA VAL A 286 23.90 -16.13 -84.25
C VAL A 286 25.00 -16.18 -85.32
N ALA A 287 25.21 -17.33 -85.97
CA ALA A 287 26.17 -17.45 -87.07
C ALA A 287 25.81 -16.54 -88.24
N VAL A 288 24.52 -16.47 -88.62
CA VAL A 288 24.04 -15.55 -89.66
C VAL A 288 24.22 -14.10 -89.25
N HIS A 289 23.85 -13.71 -88.01
CA HIS A 289 24.07 -12.35 -87.53
C HIS A 289 25.55 -11.96 -87.50
N ARG A 290 26.46 -12.90 -87.18
CA ARG A 290 27.92 -12.67 -87.29
C ARG A 290 28.34 -12.43 -88.73
N GLN A 291 27.87 -13.24 -89.68
CA GLN A 291 28.17 -13.02 -91.10
C GLN A 291 27.66 -11.65 -91.60
N ILE A 292 26.44 -11.26 -91.23
CA ILE A 292 25.87 -9.95 -91.57
C ILE A 292 26.73 -8.83 -90.98
N ARG A 293 27.08 -8.92 -89.69
CA ARG A 293 27.95 -7.95 -89.03
C ARG A 293 29.30 -7.84 -89.73
N ASP A 294 29.95 -8.97 -90.01
CA ASP A 294 31.29 -8.98 -90.61
C ASP A 294 31.25 -8.42 -92.04
N SER A 295 30.17 -8.64 -92.80
CA SER A 295 29.93 -8.03 -94.12
C SER A 295 29.73 -6.52 -94.02
N LEU A 296 28.84 -6.05 -93.14
CA LEU A 296 28.60 -4.62 -92.92
C LEU A 296 29.86 -3.90 -92.44
N GLU A 297 30.63 -4.52 -91.54
CA GLU A 297 31.90 -3.95 -91.10
C GLU A 297 32.92 -3.88 -92.24
N ALA A 298 32.95 -4.87 -93.14
CA ALA A 298 33.80 -4.83 -94.32
C ALA A 298 33.39 -3.71 -95.28
N GLU A 299 32.09 -3.52 -95.52
CA GLU A 299 31.55 -2.41 -96.32
C GLU A 299 31.89 -1.05 -95.70
N VAL A 300 31.65 -0.87 -94.39
CA VAL A 300 32.02 0.36 -93.67
C VAL A 300 33.52 0.62 -93.75
N ARG A 301 34.36 -0.42 -93.67
CA ARG A 301 35.82 -0.27 -93.82
C ARG A 301 36.19 0.17 -95.24
N LYS A 302 35.54 -0.38 -96.28
CA LYS A 302 35.73 0.04 -97.68
C LYS A 302 35.31 1.49 -97.89
N GLU A 303 34.11 1.87 -97.44
CA GLU A 303 33.62 3.25 -97.54
C GLU A 303 34.54 4.23 -96.80
N LYS A 304 35.05 3.87 -95.61
CA LYS A 304 36.02 4.70 -94.89
C LYS A 304 37.34 4.85 -95.66
N GLN A 305 37.80 3.78 -96.32
CA GLN A 305 38.98 3.85 -97.18
C GLN A 305 38.73 4.75 -98.40
N GLU A 306 37.60 4.60 -99.08
CA GLU A 306 37.20 5.44 -100.22
C GLU A 306 37.04 6.91 -99.82
N LEU A 307 36.45 7.17 -98.65
CA LEU A 307 36.35 8.51 -98.08
C LEU A 307 37.75 9.09 -97.80
N SER A 308 38.63 8.31 -97.18
CA SER A 308 40.01 8.76 -96.91
C SER A 308 40.80 9.03 -98.20
N MET A 309 40.63 8.19 -99.22
CA MET A 309 41.21 8.38 -100.56
C MET A 309 40.66 9.65 -101.21
N SER A 310 39.34 9.88 -101.14
CA SER A 310 38.70 11.08 -101.66
C SER A 310 39.18 12.33 -100.94
N GLN A 311 39.33 12.28 -99.61
CA GLN A 311 39.90 13.37 -98.82
C GLN A 311 41.37 13.65 -99.19
N GLN A 312 42.18 12.62 -99.42
CA GLN A 312 43.56 12.79 -99.90
C GLN A 312 43.60 13.43 -101.29
N ILE A 313 42.72 13.02 -102.20
CA ILE A 313 42.58 13.64 -103.53
C ILE A 313 42.18 15.11 -103.39
N LEU A 314 41.17 15.41 -102.57
CA LEU A 314 40.76 16.79 -102.30
C LEU A 314 41.91 17.64 -101.72
N ALA A 315 42.65 17.11 -100.75
CA ALA A 315 43.82 17.77 -100.18
C ALA A 315 44.92 18.02 -101.25
N SER A 316 45.10 17.11 -102.21
CA SER A 316 46.02 17.31 -103.32
C SER A 316 45.58 18.43 -104.27
N TYR A 317 44.27 18.60 -104.48
CA TYR A 317 43.73 19.75 -105.23
C TYR A 317 43.85 21.05 -104.44
N GLU A 318 43.66 21.03 -103.12
CA GLU A 318 43.89 22.20 -102.26
C GLU A 318 45.37 22.64 -102.29
N PHE A 319 46.31 21.70 -102.38
CA PHE A 319 47.75 22.00 -102.50
C PHE A 319 48.14 22.69 -103.82
N LEU A 320 47.39 22.46 -104.91
CA LEU A 320 47.65 23.08 -106.22
C LEU A 320 47.36 24.60 -106.25
N GLY A 321 46.86 25.16 -105.14
CA GLY A 321 46.94 26.59 -104.83
C GLY A 321 46.14 27.52 -105.77
N PRO A 322 46.28 28.85 -105.59
CA PRO A 322 45.49 29.84 -106.33
C PRO A 322 45.79 29.84 -107.84
N GLU A 323 46.91 29.25 -108.28
CA GLU A 323 47.24 29.09 -109.70
C GLU A 323 46.32 28.08 -110.40
N PHE A 324 46.00 26.97 -109.73
CA PHE A 324 45.02 26.01 -110.25
C PHE A 324 43.60 26.57 -110.19
N GLU A 325 43.25 27.33 -109.16
CA GLU A 325 41.96 28.01 -109.07
C GLU A 325 41.79 29.06 -110.18
N GLY A 326 42.86 29.79 -110.51
CA GLY A 326 42.92 30.66 -111.69
C GLY A 326 42.80 29.88 -113.01
N LEU A 327 43.43 28.70 -113.13
CA LEU A 327 43.32 27.83 -114.29
C LEU A 327 41.90 27.26 -114.45
N VAL A 328 41.25 26.88 -113.35
CA VAL A 328 39.86 26.41 -113.32
C VAL A 328 38.92 27.54 -113.70
N GLN A 329 39.14 28.77 -113.22
CA GLN A 329 38.37 29.95 -113.60
C GLN A 329 38.56 30.33 -115.09
N GLU A 330 39.78 30.26 -115.61
CA GLU A 330 40.02 30.47 -117.04
C GLU A 330 39.46 29.33 -117.90
N TYR A 331 39.52 28.08 -117.43
CA TYR A 331 38.90 26.94 -118.11
C TYR A 331 37.37 27.04 -118.11
N THR A 332 36.73 27.41 -116.99
CA THR A 332 35.28 27.64 -116.95
C THR A 332 34.88 28.82 -117.83
N ARG A 333 35.63 29.93 -117.79
CA ARG A 333 35.43 31.08 -118.68
C ARG A 333 35.60 30.71 -120.16
N LEU A 334 36.59 29.91 -120.52
CA LEU A 334 36.78 29.40 -121.89
C LEU A 334 35.64 28.46 -122.28
N LYS A 335 35.19 27.60 -121.38
CA LYS A 335 34.07 26.68 -121.63
C LYS A 335 32.76 27.44 -121.85
N ASP A 336 32.54 28.50 -121.08
CA ASP A 336 31.39 29.39 -121.25
C ASP A 336 31.52 30.21 -122.52
N LYS A 337 32.69 30.77 -122.85
CA LYS A 337 32.94 31.40 -124.17
C LYS A 337 32.76 30.44 -125.34
N ILE A 338 33.16 29.17 -125.21
CA ILE A 338 32.94 28.15 -126.24
C ILE A 338 31.45 27.84 -126.37
N LYS A 339 30.70 27.81 -125.26
CA LYS A 339 29.24 27.69 -125.29
C LYS A 339 28.59 28.91 -125.94
N ASP A 340 29.01 30.13 -125.58
CA ASP A 340 28.49 31.39 -126.12
C ASP A 340 28.83 31.55 -127.60
N ASN A 341 30.04 31.20 -128.03
CA ASN A 341 30.42 31.19 -129.44
C ASN A 341 29.69 30.09 -130.21
N ARG A 342 29.49 28.89 -129.64
CA ARG A 342 28.63 27.86 -130.26
C ARG A 342 27.19 28.34 -130.38
N TRP A 343 26.69 29.04 -129.37
CA TRP A 343 25.35 29.61 -129.37
C TRP A 343 25.22 30.73 -130.41
N MET A 344 26.17 31.68 -130.46
CA MET A 344 26.25 32.74 -131.48
C MET A 344 26.37 32.19 -132.91
N LEU A 345 27.18 31.14 -133.13
CA LEU A 345 27.29 30.49 -134.43
C LEU A 345 25.98 29.79 -134.84
N GLN A 346 25.28 29.17 -133.89
CA GLN A 346 23.96 28.60 -134.14
C GLN A 346 22.91 29.69 -134.47
N GLU A 347 23.02 30.89 -133.89
CA GLU A 347 22.07 31.98 -134.12
C GLU A 347 22.35 32.77 -135.41
N LEU A 348 23.62 32.97 -135.79
CA LEU A 348 24.01 33.53 -137.09
C LEU A 348 23.65 32.60 -138.25
N SER A 349 23.75 31.28 -138.05
CA SER A 349 23.30 30.30 -139.07
C SER A 349 21.78 30.28 -139.28
N LYS A 350 21.00 30.92 -138.39
CA LYS A 350 19.54 31.03 -138.48
C LYS A 350 19.03 32.40 -138.96
N SER A 351 19.89 33.41 -139.15
CA SER A 351 19.49 34.81 -139.39
C SER A 351 20.04 35.46 -140.67
N LEU A 352 20.61 34.68 -141.61
CA LEU A 352 20.75 35.10 -143.01
C LEU A 352 19.62 34.46 -143.86
N PRO A 353 18.92 35.25 -144.71
CA PRO A 353 17.79 34.78 -145.52
C PRO A 353 18.16 33.77 -146.62
#